data_AF-A0A256ZP58-F1
#
_entry.id   AF-A0A256ZP58-F1
#
_cell.length_a   1.000
_cell.length_b   1.000
_cell.length_c   1.000
_cell.angle_alpha   90.00
_cell.angle_beta   90.00
_cell.angle_gamma   90.00
#
_symmetry.space_group_name_H-M   'P 1'
#
loop_
_entity.id
_entity.type
_entity.pdbx_description
1 polymer ?
#
loop_
_entity_poly.entity_id
_entity_poly.type
_entity_poly.pdbx_seq_one_letter_code
_entity_poly.pdbx_strand_id
1 'polypeptide(L)'
;MDELEKIIEPSRERYVAILKAVSKGVRKWSEIKTYVEFKTKTKIYDRNFSNLLEKLVKYGVLEKQNDTYKIADSLINYVVKEYL
;
A
#
# COMPACT_ATOMS: atom_id res chain seq x y z
N MET A 1 21.45 1.36 -4.13
CA MET A 1 20.85 0.06 -4.49
C MET A 1 20.85 -0.86 -3.26
N ASP A 2 20.72 -0.29 -2.06
CA ASP A 2 19.48 0.04 -1.33
C ASP A 2 18.75 -1.22 -0.81
N GLU A 3 19.00 -1.56 0.45
CA GLU A 3 18.31 -2.63 1.20
C GLU A 3 16.79 -2.49 1.15
N LEU A 4 16.30 -1.26 0.98
CA LEU A 4 14.89 -0.94 0.80
C LEU A 4 14.31 -1.64 -0.44
N GLU A 5 15.06 -1.65 -1.54
CA GLU A 5 14.65 -2.24 -2.82
C GLU A 5 14.50 -3.76 -2.66
N LYS A 6 15.46 -4.43 -2.02
CA LYS A 6 15.39 -5.87 -1.70
C LYS A 6 14.22 -6.26 -0.80
N ILE A 7 13.81 -5.37 0.11
CA ILE A 7 12.65 -5.62 1.01
C ILE A 7 11.32 -5.43 0.26
N ILE A 8 11.31 -4.57 -0.75
CA ILE A 8 10.12 -4.23 -1.53
C ILE A 8 9.95 -5.19 -2.71
N GLU A 9 11.02 -5.60 -3.37
CA GLU A 9 11.05 -6.46 -4.58
C GLU A 9 10.06 -7.64 -4.53
N PRO A 10 10.03 -8.46 -3.45
CA PRO A 10 9.18 -9.65 -3.42
C PRO A 10 7.68 -9.33 -3.35
N SER A 11 7.32 -8.09 -3.04
CA SER A 11 5.95 -7.63 -2.87
C SER A 11 5.70 -6.29 -3.56
N ARG A 12 6.53 -5.92 -4.53
CA ARG A 12 6.49 -4.62 -5.20
C ARG A 12 5.11 -4.35 -5.80
N GLU A 13 4.56 -5.35 -6.50
CA GLU A 13 3.22 -5.27 -7.08
C GLU A 13 2.13 -5.02 -6.02
N ARG A 14 2.27 -5.63 -4.83
CA ARG A 14 1.30 -5.46 -3.73
C ARG A 14 1.40 -4.07 -3.12
N TYR A 15 2.59 -3.55 -2.90
CA TYR A 15 2.77 -2.17 -2.42
C TYR A 15 2.21 -1.16 -3.42
N VAL A 16 2.51 -1.31 -4.71
CA VAL A 16 1.94 -0.48 -5.77
C VAL A 16 0.41 -0.55 -5.77
N ALA A 17 -0.16 -1.75 -5.68
CA ALA A 17 -1.61 -1.93 -5.63
C ALA A 17 -2.24 -1.28 -4.38
N ILE A 18 -1.59 -1.34 -3.21
CA ILE A 18 -2.04 -0.68 -1.98
C ILE A 18 -2.08 0.84 -2.21
N LEU A 19 -0.97 1.43 -2.66
CA LEU A 19 -0.89 2.87 -2.88
C LEU A 19 -1.92 3.35 -3.90
N LYS A 20 -2.14 2.58 -4.97
CA LYS A 20 -3.16 2.86 -5.98
C LYS A 20 -4.59 2.74 -5.44
N ALA A 21 -4.86 1.86 -4.49
CA ALA A 21 -6.16 1.78 -3.83
C ALA A 21 -6.40 3.05 -2.99
N VAL A 22 -5.41 3.43 -2.17
CA VAL A 22 -5.51 4.58 -1.26
C VAL A 22 -5.58 5.90 -2.02
N SER A 23 -4.83 6.06 -3.12
CA SER A 23 -4.88 7.27 -3.97
C SER A 23 -6.24 7.47 -4.63
N LYS A 24 -6.99 6.38 -4.85
CA LYS A 24 -8.39 6.38 -5.32
C LYS A 24 -9.42 6.61 -4.21
N GLY A 25 -8.97 6.80 -2.97
CA GLY A 25 -9.84 7.04 -1.82
C GLY A 25 -10.35 5.76 -1.15
N VAL A 26 -9.81 4.58 -1.47
CA VAL A 26 -10.10 3.36 -0.71
C VAL A 26 -9.31 3.40 0.60
N ARG A 27 -10.01 3.48 1.73
CA ARG A 27 -9.36 3.78 3.01
C ARG A 27 -9.43 2.66 4.03
N LYS A 28 -10.40 1.74 3.95
CA LYS A 28 -10.56 0.67 4.94
C LYS A 28 -9.65 -0.50 4.61
N TRP A 29 -9.10 -1.13 5.66
CA TRP A 29 -8.21 -2.29 5.53
C TRP A 29 -8.78 -3.39 4.61
N SER A 30 -10.03 -3.79 4.82
CA SER A 30 -10.67 -4.88 4.06
C SER A 30 -10.84 -4.53 2.58
N GLU A 31 -11.23 -3.29 2.28
CA GLU A 31 -11.44 -2.82 0.91
C GLU A 31 -10.11 -2.69 0.16
N ILE A 32 -9.06 -2.17 0.82
CA ILE A 32 -7.71 -2.11 0.24
C ILE A 32 -7.22 -3.53 -0.05
N LYS A 33 -7.43 -4.48 0.89
CA LYS A 33 -7.06 -5.87 0.69
C LYS A 33 -7.76 -6.47 -0.52
N THR A 34 -9.08 -6.31 -0.61
CA THR A 34 -9.88 -6.80 -1.76
C THR A 34 -9.36 -6.24 -3.07
N TYR A 35 -9.06 -4.94 -3.12
CA TYR A 35 -8.49 -4.31 -4.31
C TYR A 35 -7.13 -4.91 -4.69
N VAL A 36 -6.25 -5.12 -3.72
CA VAL A 36 -4.91 -5.66 -3.93
C VAL A 36 -4.98 -7.09 -4.43
N GLU A 37 -5.76 -7.96 -3.79
CA GLU A 37 -5.93 -9.35 -4.23
C GLU A 37 -6.48 -9.43 -5.66
N PHE A 38 -7.44 -8.56 -5.99
CA PHE A 38 -8.00 -8.46 -7.34
C PHE A 38 -6.95 -8.03 -8.35
N LYS A 39 -6.13 -7.01 -8.03
CA LYS A 39 -5.10 -6.50 -8.94
C LYS A 39 -3.93 -7.45 -9.13
N THR A 40 -3.51 -8.15 -8.08
CA THR A 40 -2.39 -9.11 -8.15
C THR A 40 -2.85 -10.54 -8.49
N LYS A 41 -4.16 -10.75 -8.72
CA LYS A 41 -4.76 -12.07 -9.00
C LYS A 41 -4.34 -13.16 -8.00
N THR A 42 -4.10 -12.78 -6.76
CA THR A 42 -3.47 -13.63 -5.73
C THR A 42 -4.12 -13.37 -4.39
N LYS A 43 -4.46 -14.43 -3.66
CA LYS A 43 -4.93 -14.33 -2.27
C LYS A 43 -3.80 -14.00 -1.32
N ILE A 44 -4.08 -13.16 -0.33
CA ILE A 44 -3.10 -12.72 0.65
C ILE A 44 -3.64 -13.04 2.04
N TYR A 45 -2.83 -13.70 2.87
CA TYR A 45 -3.17 -13.90 4.28
C TYR A 45 -3.28 -12.56 5.01
N ASP A 46 -4.25 -12.43 5.92
CA ASP A 46 -4.54 -11.20 6.66
C ASP A 46 -3.28 -10.65 7.35
N ARG A 47 -2.53 -11.51 8.03
CA ARG A 47 -1.27 -11.15 8.69
C ARG A 47 -0.25 -10.58 7.71
N ASN A 48 -0.10 -11.20 6.54
CA ASN A 48 0.85 -10.73 5.53
C ASN A 48 0.41 -9.37 4.97
N PHE A 49 -0.88 -9.19 4.74
CA PHE A 49 -1.41 -7.92 4.25
C PHE A 49 -1.26 -6.78 5.28
N SER A 50 -1.56 -7.05 6.55
CA SER A 50 -1.32 -6.10 7.64
C SER A 50 0.15 -5.70 7.75
N ASN A 51 1.08 -6.65 7.63
CA ASN A 51 2.52 -6.35 7.65
C ASN A 51 2.94 -5.42 6.50
N LEU A 52 2.31 -5.52 5.31
CA LEU A 52 2.59 -4.61 4.19
C LEU A 52 2.12 -3.19 4.51
N LEU A 53 0.90 -3.03 5.03
CA LEU A 53 0.38 -1.72 5.43
C LEU A 53 1.20 -1.10 6.56
N GLU A 54 1.56 -1.88 7.58
CA GLU A 54 2.39 -1.43 8.70
C GLU A 54 3.76 -0.95 8.24
N LYS A 55 4.39 -1.62 7.26
CA LYS A 55 5.64 -1.13 6.67
C LYS A 55 5.45 0.23 6.01
N LEU A 56 4.40 0.41 5.21
CA LEU A 56 4.13 1.72 4.58
C LEU A 56 3.84 2.82 5.61
N VAL A 57 3.19 2.49 6.72
CA VAL A 57 2.98 3.44 7.83
C VAL A 57 4.29 3.75 8.54
N LYS A 58 5.09 2.73 8.85
CA LYS A 58 6.39 2.89 9.50
C LYS A 58 7.35 3.78 8.70
N TYR A 59 7.32 3.66 7.38
CA TYR A 59 8.14 4.50 6.48
C TYR A 59 7.51 5.88 6.18
N GLY A 60 6.38 6.22 6.80
CA GLY A 60 5.72 7.50 6.60
C GLY A 60 5.08 7.68 5.21
N VAL A 61 4.89 6.60 4.46
CA VAL A 61 4.21 6.64 3.15
C VAL A 61 2.70 6.74 3.34
N LEU A 62 2.18 6.00 4.32
CA LEU A 62 0.78 6.04 4.74
C LEU A 62 0.65 6.54 6.18
N GLU A 63 -0.47 7.15 6.50
CA GLU A 63 -0.92 7.37 7.87
C GLU A 63 -2.13 6.48 8.16
N LYS A 64 -2.17 5.90 9.36
CA LYS A 64 -3.35 5.20 9.88
C LYS A 64 -4.07 6.10 10.90
N GLN A 65 -5.34 6.37 10.68
CA GLN A 65 -6.22 7.10 11.61
C GLN A 65 -7.60 6.46 11.66
N ASN A 66 -8.13 6.16 12.85
CA ASN A 66 -9.47 5.59 13.04
C ASN A 66 -9.75 4.38 12.12
N ASP A 67 -8.82 3.44 12.06
CA ASP A 67 -8.87 2.24 11.19
C ASP A 67 -8.99 2.51 9.68
N THR A 68 -8.62 3.71 9.27
CA THR A 68 -8.50 4.11 7.87
C THR A 68 -7.06 4.47 7.52
N TYR A 69 -6.72 4.31 6.25
CA TYR A 69 -5.40 4.61 5.69
C TYR A 69 -5.50 5.77 4.69
N LYS A 70 -4.53 6.67 4.74
CA LYS A 70 -4.38 7.78 3.78
C LYS A 70 -2.91 7.95 3.43
N ILE A 71 -2.62 8.52 2.25
CA ILE A 71 -1.24 8.88 1.89
C ILE A 71 -0.82 10.07 2.77
N ALA A 72 0.35 9.95 3.41
CA ALA A 72 0.87 10.96 4.33
C ALA A 72 1.36 12.21 3.59
N ASP A 73 2.10 12.03 2.49
CA ASP A 73 2.72 13.11 1.73
C ASP A 73 2.01 13.38 0.38
N SER A 74 1.71 14.65 0.14
CA SER A 74 1.17 15.15 -1.13
C SER A 74 2.05 14.82 -2.35
N LEU A 75 3.38 14.77 -2.20
CA LEU A 75 4.31 14.42 -3.26
C LEU A 75 4.19 12.93 -3.62
N ILE A 76 4.09 12.06 -2.62
CA ILE A 76 3.85 10.63 -2.82
C ILE A 76 2.51 10.43 -3.53
N ASN A 77 1.47 11.19 -3.15
CA ASN A 77 0.17 11.12 -3.81
C ASN A 77 0.24 11.54 -5.28
N TYR A 78 1.02 12.59 -5.60
CA TYR A 78 1.27 13.02 -6.97
C TYR A 78 1.98 11.93 -7.78
N VAL A 79 3.10 11.39 -7.27
CA VAL A 79 3.86 10.33 -7.93
C VAL A 79 3.01 9.08 -8.14
N VAL A 80 2.24 8.65 -7.14
CA VAL A 80 1.36 7.48 -7.25
C VAL A 80 0.24 7.70 -8.28
N LYS A 81 -0.31 8.91 -8.39
CA LYS A 81 -1.36 9.21 -9.38
C LYS A 81 -0.82 9.32 -10.80
N GLU A 82 0.39 9.85 -10.96
CA GLU A 82 0.95 10.17 -12.27
C GLU A 82 1.74 9.01 -12.88
N TYR A 83 2.35 8.14 -12.05
CA TYR A 83 3.27 7.09 -12.50
C TYR A 83 2.82 5.64 -12.24
N LEU A 84 1.70 5.38 -11.53
CA LEU A 84 1.25 4.01 -11.16
C LEU A 84 -0.18 3.65 -11.60
#